data_AF-A0A7Y5QLF7-F1
#
_entry.id   AF-A0A7Y5QLF7-F1
#
_cell.length_a   1.000
_cell.length_b   1.000
_cell.length_c   1.000
_cell.angle_alpha   90.00
_cell.angle_beta   90.00
_cell.angle_gamma   90.00
#
_symmetry.space_group_name_H-M   'P 1'
#
loop_
_entity.id
_entity.type
_entity.pdbx_description
1 polymer ?
#
loop_
_entity_poly.entity_id
_entity_poly.type
_entity_poly.pdbx_seq_one_letter_code
_entity_poly.pdbx_strand_id
1 'polypeptide(L)'
;ARIAAPGCILVFASDTHNYAMQVLANVSTLPGLWRSLHPAGYLLDVPVRFETVFERHKRAEGCSIMHLRLERTTSPGTGCA
;
A
#
# COMPACT_ATOMS: atom_id res chain seq x y z
N ALA A 1 10.51 -5.25 10.71
CA ALA A 1 10.83 -3.96 10.05
C ALA A 1 11.34 -2.97 11.10
N ARG A 2 12.64 -2.63 11.07
CA ARG A 2 13.25 -1.71 12.06
C ARG A 2 13.37 -0.26 11.58
N ILE A 3 12.96 0.03 10.34
CA ILE A 3 13.13 1.34 9.70
C ILE A 3 11.85 2.20 9.68
N ALA A 4 10.68 1.61 9.95
CA ALA A 4 9.41 2.31 10.00
C ALA A 4 8.95 2.40 11.45
N ALA A 5 8.90 3.62 11.99
CA ALA A 5 8.36 3.88 13.33
C ALA A 5 6.84 3.67 13.35
N PRO A 6 6.25 3.34 14.51
CA PRO A 6 4.80 3.35 14.67
C PRO A 6 4.19 4.69 14.18
N GLY A 7 3.06 4.61 13.47
CA GLY A 7 2.40 5.75 12.83
C GLY A 7 2.90 6.08 11.42
N CYS A 8 4.01 5.50 10.95
CA CYS A 8 4.45 5.69 9.57
C CYS A 8 3.44 5.14 8.56
N ILE A 9 3.30 5.83 7.43
CA ILE A 9 2.40 5.43 6.35
C ILE A 9 3.21 4.84 5.20
N LEU A 10 2.95 3.59 4.88
CA LEU A 10 3.36 2.98 3.63
C LEU A 10 2.28 3.28 2.59
N VAL A 11 2.65 4.02 1.55
CA VAL A 11 1.81 4.27 0.37
C VAL A 11 2.34 3.43 -0.77
N PHE A 12 1.45 2.70 -1.42
CA PHE A 12 1.76 1.87 -2.58
C PHE A 12 0.77 2.17 -3.70
N ALA A 13 1.27 2.23 -4.93
CA ALA A 13 0.48 2.46 -6.14
C ALA A 13 0.87 1.44 -7.21
N SER A 14 -0.12 0.89 -7.92
CA SER A 14 0.08 -0.08 -9.00
C SER A 14 -0.99 0.09 -10.08
N ASP A 15 -0.62 -0.13 -11.34
CA ASP A 15 -1.52 -0.24 -12.49
C ASP A 15 -2.06 -1.67 -12.68
N THR A 16 -1.60 -2.63 -11.86
CA THR A 16 -1.98 -4.05 -11.95
C THR A 16 -2.67 -4.55 -10.69
N HIS A 17 -3.85 -5.17 -10.88
CA HIS A 17 -4.66 -5.75 -9.82
C HIS A 17 -3.91 -6.83 -9.03
N ASN A 18 -3.29 -7.78 -9.73
CA ASN A 18 -2.61 -8.91 -9.10
C ASN A 18 -1.50 -8.44 -8.17
N TYR A 19 -0.75 -7.41 -8.55
CA TYR A 19 0.33 -6.92 -7.72
C TYR A 19 -0.18 -6.16 -6.49
N ALA A 20 -1.22 -5.34 -6.66
CA ALA A 20 -1.88 -4.67 -5.53
C ALA A 20 -2.45 -5.69 -4.52
N MET A 21 -3.13 -6.74 -5.01
CA MET A 21 -3.65 -7.80 -4.15
C MET A 21 -2.54 -8.61 -3.48
N GLN A 22 -1.43 -8.90 -4.17
CA GLN A 22 -0.30 -9.59 -3.58
C GLN A 22 0.32 -8.76 -2.43
N VAL A 23 0.49 -7.45 -2.62
CA VAL A 23 0.97 -6.57 -1.54
C VAL A 23 0.01 -6.59 -0.36
N LEU A 24 -1.30 -6.44 -0.61
CA LEU A 24 -2.32 -6.49 0.43
C LEU A 24 -2.31 -7.82 1.21
N ALA A 25 -2.17 -8.95 0.49
CA ALA A 25 -2.08 -10.27 1.11
C ALA A 25 -0.80 -10.43 1.95
N ASN A 26 0.35 -9.97 1.45
CA ASN A 26 1.61 -10.07 2.18
C ASN A 26 1.63 -9.22 3.47
N VAL A 27 0.94 -8.09 3.48
CA VAL A 27 0.87 -7.25 4.70
C VAL A 27 -0.17 -7.76 5.69
N SER A 28 -1.22 -8.43 5.22
CA SER A 28 -2.22 -9.05 6.09
C SER A 28 -1.70 -10.32 6.79
N THR A 29 -0.73 -11.01 6.19
CA THR A 29 -0.05 -12.18 6.81
C THR A 29 0.96 -11.83 7.90
N LEU A 30 1.15 -10.53 8.20
CA LEU A 30 1.97 -10.05 9.32
C LEU A 30 1.04 -9.45 10.40
N PRO A 31 0.44 -10.29 11.28
CA PRO A 31 -0.69 -9.90 12.10
C PRO A 31 -0.34 -8.72 12.99
N GLY A 32 -1.11 -7.64 12.83
CA GLY A 32 -0.97 -6.45 13.64
C GLY A 32 0.31 -5.67 13.39
N LEU A 33 1.19 -5.99 12.42
CA LEU A 33 2.36 -5.17 12.09
C LEU A 33 1.98 -3.94 11.25
N TRP A 34 1.13 -4.16 10.26
CA TRP A 34 0.57 -3.14 9.38
C TRP A 34 -0.95 -3.17 9.46
N ARG A 35 -1.56 -2.00 9.56
CA ARG A 35 -3.01 -1.83 9.49
C ARG A 35 -3.38 -1.22 8.16
N SER A 36 -4.26 -1.87 7.40
CA SER A 36 -4.82 -1.23 6.21
C SER A 36 -5.73 -0.07 6.62
N LEU A 37 -5.52 1.10 6.01
CA LEU A 37 -6.44 2.24 6.12
C LEU A 37 -7.64 2.10 5.19
N HIS A 38 -7.61 1.11 4.29
CA HIS A 38 -8.70 0.75 3.38
C HIS A 38 -9.00 -0.74 3.57
N PRO A 39 -9.83 -1.12 4.56
CA PRO A 39 -10.05 -2.52 4.91
C PRO A 39 -10.65 -3.37 3.76
N ALA A 40 -11.38 -2.72 2.85
CA ALA A 40 -11.97 -3.36 1.68
C ALA A 40 -10.98 -3.60 0.53
N GLY A 41 -9.71 -3.17 0.65
CA GLY A 41 -8.67 -3.39 -0.36
C GLY A 41 -7.89 -2.13 -0.70
N TYR A 42 -7.83 -1.80 -1.98
CA TYR A 42 -7.23 -0.57 -2.49
C TYR A 42 -8.31 0.39 -2.99
N LEU A 43 -7.95 1.66 -3.11
CA LEU A 43 -8.77 2.65 -3.81
C LEU A 43 -8.33 2.76 -5.27
N LEU A 44 -9.25 3.17 -6.14
CA LEU A 44 -8.97 3.41 -7.55
C LEU A 44 -8.89 4.90 -7.83
N ASP A 45 -7.89 5.29 -8.62
CA ASP A 45 -7.73 6.62 -9.21
C ASP A 45 -7.88 7.79 -8.22
N VAL A 46 -7.29 7.62 -7.04
CA VAL A 46 -7.32 8.65 -6.00
C VAL A 46 -6.54 9.89 -6.46
N PRO A 47 -7.06 11.11 -6.22
CA PRO A 47 -6.29 12.33 -6.41
C PRO A 47 -5.07 12.34 -5.48
N VAL A 48 -3.88 12.45 -6.06
CA VAL A 48 -2.62 12.62 -5.31
C VAL A 48 -2.08 14.02 -5.53
N ARG A 49 -1.52 14.63 -4.48
CA ARG A 49 -0.96 15.99 -4.57
C ARG A 49 0.20 16.08 -5.57
N PHE A 50 1.01 15.03 -5.62
CA PHE A 50 2.14 14.91 -6.52
C PHE A 50 2.05 13.56 -7.22
N GLU A 51 1.63 13.60 -8.48
CA GLU A 51 1.55 12.42 -9.32
C GLU A 51 2.97 12.02 -9.78
N THR A 52 3.28 10.75 -9.67
CA THR A 52 4.53 10.21 -10.18
C THR A 52 4.52 10.16 -11.70
N VAL A 53 5.71 10.13 -12.33
CA VAL A 53 5.84 9.95 -13.78
C VAL A 53 5.15 8.65 -14.23
N PHE A 54 5.24 7.60 -13.42
CA PHE A 54 4.58 6.32 -13.65
C PHE A 54 3.05 6.45 -13.71
N GLU A 55 2.43 7.04 -12.69
CA GLU A 55 0.96 7.18 -12.62
C GLU A 55 0.42 8.00 -13.80
N ARG A 56 1.08 9.12 -14.11
CA ARG A 56 0.71 9.96 -15.25
C ARG A 56 0.79 9.20 -16.57
N HIS A 57 1.88 8.44 -16.79
CA HIS A 57 2.07 7.67 -18.00
C HIS A 57 1.01 6.57 -18.13
N LYS A 58 0.74 5.82 -17.05
CA LYS A 58 -0.24 4.73 -17.07
C LYS A 58 -1.69 5.22 -17.21
N ARG A 59 -2.04 6.35 -16.62
CA ARG A 59 -3.35 6.98 -16.88
C ARG A 59 -3.50 7.47 -18.32
N ALA A 60 -2.44 7.99 -18.92
CA ALA A 60 -2.47 8.36 -20.35
C ALA A 60 -2.65 7.16 -21.28
N GLU A 61 -2.22 5.96 -20.87
CA GLU A 61 -2.50 4.69 -21.56
C GLU A 61 -3.93 4.16 -21.29
N GLY A 62 -4.71 4.82 -20.43
CA GLY A 62 -6.06 4.39 -20.04
C GLY A 62 -6.10 3.37 -18.91
N CYS A 63 -4.99 3.13 -18.21
CA CYS A 63 -4.96 2.26 -17.03
C CYS A 63 -5.49 2.99 -15.79
N SER A 64 -6.26 2.28 -14.97
CA SER A 64 -6.58 2.72 -13.60
C SER A 64 -5.44 2.44 -12.65
N ILE A 65 -5.22 3.34 -11.71
CA ILE A 65 -4.21 3.19 -10.67
C ILE A 65 -4.87 2.78 -9.35
N MET A 66 -4.29 1.77 -8.72
CA MET A 66 -4.74 1.18 -7.47
C MET A 66 -3.83 1.64 -6.34
N HIS A 67 -4.40 2.29 -5.33
CA HIS A 67 -3.69 2.88 -4.19
C HIS A 67 -3.97 2.11 -2.90
N LEU A 68 -2.91 1.63 -2.28
CA LEU A 68 -2.92 1.06 -0.94
C LEU A 68 -2.29 2.03 0.06
N ARG A 69 -2.90 2.13 1.25
CA ARG A 69 -2.37 2.91 2.37
C ARG A 69 -2.39 2.05 3.62
N LEU A 70 -1.21 1.85 4.19
CA LEU A 70 -1.00 0.99 5.34
C LEU A 70 -0.29 1.80 6.42
N GLU A 71 -0.75 1.66 7.66
CA GLU A 71 -0.13 2.33 8.81
C GLU A 71 0.68 1.31 9.62
N ARG A 72 1.90 1.69 9.97
CA ARG A 72 2.75 0.94 10.86
C ARG A 72 2.18 1.00 12.28
N THR A 73 1.85 -0.15 12.86
CA THR A 73 1.33 -0.19 14.23
C THR A 73 2.45 -0.10 15.28
N THR A 74 2.09 -0.18 16.56
CA THR A 74 3.04 -0.36 17.67
C THR A 74 3.52 -1.80 17.86
N SER A 75 2.88 -2.80 17.22
CA SER A 75 3.30 -4.19 17.33
C SER A 75 4.73 -4.33 16.80
N PRO A 76 5.65 -5.02 17.50
CA PRO A 76 7.03 -5.16 17.05
C PRO A 76 7.18 -5.91 15.71
N GLY A 77 6.11 -6.51 15.20
CA GLY A 77 6.17 -7.49 14.12
C GLY A 77 6.75 -8.77 14.67
N THR A 78 6.07 -9.89 14.45
CA THR A 78 6.63 -11.22 14.70
C THR A 78 7.73 -11.48 13.67
N GLY A 79 8.88 -10.84 13.84
CA GLY A 79 10.12 -11.30 13.25
C GLY A 79 10.55 -12.55 14.01
N CYS A 80 10.87 -13.63 13.29
CA CYS A 80 11.60 -14.76 13.84
C CYS A 80 12.75 -14.26 14.73
N ALA A 81 12.89 -14.89 15.90
CA ALA A 81 14.15 -14.95 16.63
C ALA A 81 15.22 -15.61 15.76
#